data_AF-A0A353SYW2-F1
#
_entry.id   AF-A0A353SYW2-F1
#
_cell.length_a   1.000
_cell.length_b   1.000
_cell.length_c   1.000
_cell.angle_alpha   90.00
_cell.angle_beta   90.00
_cell.angle_gamma   90.00
#
_symmetry.space_group_name_H-M   'P 1'
#
loop_
_entity.id
_entity.type
_entity.pdbx_description
1 polymer ?
#
loop_
_entity_poly.entity_id
_entity_poly.type
_entity_poly.pdbx_seq_one_letter_code
_entity_poly.pdbx_strand_id
1 'polypeptide(L)'
;MDDLCLSKSIRSFSGFVAEGCGVDLYDYQLLPAQAVLESVRLGQGLTFVLNFPRQSGKDELLAHLQAYLMRMSNDKDRTILEVNSNLENHRIALWRLEERLSSNVFTRSRWARLGDTVAIDKCRTTFLPADGVPDGKVAPASLLFIVNDAQDIWPAWFDMEFSHLAARPKLTRLVCGSSWDEQSLLSREIRHARRDEDKDGIQRLFRITALDVGKENQNYANFIDDVVQRYGRENPLVKTQYFSEEVDAEILKNA
;
A
#
# COMPACT_ATOMS: atom_id res chain seq x y z
N MET A 1 -5.86 -1.41 -32.87
CA MET A 1 -4.80 -1.50 -31.84
C MET A 1 -4.66 -2.98 -31.57
N ASP A 2 -3.59 -3.60 -32.06
CA ASP A 2 -3.49 -5.05 -32.22
C ASP A 2 -3.53 -5.81 -30.89
N ASP A 3 -4.24 -6.94 -30.86
CA ASP A 3 -4.34 -7.86 -29.70
C ASP A 3 -2.96 -8.30 -29.17
N LEU A 4 -1.93 -8.30 -30.03
CA LEU A 4 -0.56 -8.61 -29.65
C LEU A 4 0.07 -7.52 -28.77
N CYS A 5 -0.27 -6.25 -29.00
CA CYS A 5 0.23 -5.11 -28.23
C CYS A 5 -0.40 -5.09 -26.82
N LEU A 6 -1.73 -5.28 -26.77
CA LEU A 6 -2.49 -5.44 -25.52
C LEU A 6 -1.94 -6.60 -24.66
N SER A 7 -1.44 -7.68 -25.28
CA SER A 7 -0.87 -8.85 -24.59
C SER A 7 0.50 -8.60 -23.93
N LYS A 8 1.29 -7.63 -24.42
CA LYS A 8 2.59 -7.28 -23.85
C LYS A 8 2.44 -6.26 -22.73
N SER A 9 1.60 -5.26 -22.92
CA SER A 9 1.43 -4.16 -21.98
C SER A 9 0.80 -4.60 -20.66
N ILE A 10 -0.16 -5.54 -20.71
CA ILE A 10 -0.73 -6.17 -19.51
C ILE A 10 0.30 -6.97 -18.69
N ARG A 11 1.44 -7.38 -19.29
CA ARG A 11 2.47 -8.14 -18.56
C ARG A 11 3.38 -7.27 -17.72
N SER A 12 3.44 -5.97 -17.99
CA SER A 12 4.15 -5.01 -17.15
C SER A 12 3.17 -4.26 -16.26
N PHE A 13 3.56 -3.97 -15.02
CA PHE A 13 2.73 -3.18 -14.12
C PHE A 13 2.50 -1.76 -14.64
N SER A 14 3.56 -1.08 -15.09
CA SER A 14 3.46 0.26 -15.68
C SER A 14 2.57 0.30 -16.91
N GLY A 15 2.75 -0.64 -17.86
CA GLY A 15 1.89 -0.73 -19.05
C GLY A 15 0.43 -1.03 -18.73
N PHE A 16 0.16 -1.86 -17.72
CA PHE A 16 -1.21 -2.11 -17.25
C PHE A 16 -1.88 -0.85 -16.71
N VAL A 17 -1.15 0.01 -16.00
CA VAL A 17 -1.69 1.25 -15.43
C VAL A 17 -1.84 2.33 -16.51
N ALA A 18 -0.79 2.56 -17.30
CA ALA A 18 -0.77 3.58 -18.35
C ALA A 18 -1.81 3.31 -19.44
N GLU A 19 -1.84 2.12 -20.02
CA GLU A 19 -2.80 1.79 -21.08
C GLU A 19 -4.18 1.44 -20.54
N GLY A 20 -4.23 0.90 -19.32
CA GLY A 20 -5.46 0.48 -18.67
C GLY A 20 -6.30 1.66 -18.23
N CYS A 21 -5.68 2.57 -17.47
CA CYS A 21 -6.33 3.69 -16.79
C CYS A 21 -5.99 5.06 -17.40
N GLY A 22 -5.00 5.16 -18.29
CA GLY A 22 -4.55 6.45 -18.83
C GLY A 22 -3.74 7.28 -17.84
N VAL A 23 -3.08 6.64 -16.88
CA VAL A 23 -2.31 7.29 -15.81
C VAL A 23 -0.89 6.75 -15.80
N ASP A 24 0.10 7.63 -15.71
CA ASP A 24 1.49 7.25 -15.46
C ASP A 24 1.79 7.36 -13.96
N LEU A 25 2.38 6.29 -13.40
CA LEU A 25 2.87 6.31 -12.02
C LEU A 25 4.26 6.93 -11.98
N TYR A 26 4.55 7.62 -10.88
CA TYR A 26 5.87 8.19 -10.60
C TYR A 26 6.90 7.10 -10.34
N ASP A 27 8.18 7.40 -10.56
CA ASP A 27 9.28 6.45 -10.36
C ASP A 27 9.34 5.98 -8.90
N TYR A 28 9.13 6.90 -7.94
CA TYR A 28 9.03 6.54 -6.53
C TYR A 28 7.88 5.57 -6.20
N GLN A 29 6.83 5.50 -7.03
CA GLN A 29 5.75 4.52 -6.88
C GLN A 29 6.08 3.19 -7.58
N LEU A 30 6.72 3.25 -8.75
CA LEU A 30 7.06 2.07 -9.55
C LEU A 30 8.10 1.19 -8.86
N LEU A 31 9.12 1.79 -8.24
CA LEU A 31 10.20 1.06 -7.56
C LEU A 31 9.70 0.06 -6.50
N PRO A 32 8.92 0.48 -5.47
CA PRO A 32 8.38 -0.47 -4.50
C PRO A 32 7.39 -1.46 -5.12
N ALA A 33 6.59 -1.02 -6.10
CA ALA A 33 5.62 -1.90 -6.77
C ALA A 33 6.33 -3.09 -7.42
N GLN A 34 7.43 -2.83 -8.14
CA GLN A 34 8.22 -3.88 -8.80
C GLN A 34 8.82 -4.86 -7.79
N ALA A 35 9.36 -4.37 -6.67
CA ALA A 35 9.91 -5.22 -5.61
C ALA A 35 8.84 -6.13 -4.98
N VAL A 36 7.66 -5.59 -4.70
CA VAL A 36 6.52 -6.36 -4.16
C VAL A 36 6.05 -7.41 -5.17
N LEU A 37 5.85 -7.02 -6.43
CA LEU A 37 5.40 -7.91 -7.50
C LEU A 37 6.38 -9.06 -7.73
N GLU A 38 7.68 -8.79 -7.70
CA GLU A 38 8.71 -9.82 -7.82
C GLU A 38 8.66 -10.81 -6.66
N SER A 39 8.54 -10.33 -5.42
CA SER A 39 8.37 -11.19 -4.24
C SER A 39 7.11 -12.05 -4.31
N VAL A 40 5.99 -11.47 -4.77
CA VAL A 40 4.74 -12.22 -4.99
C VAL A 40 4.94 -13.29 -6.06
N ARG A 41 5.54 -12.94 -7.20
CA ARG A 41 5.78 -13.85 -8.33
C ARG A 41 6.68 -15.01 -7.96
N LEU A 42 7.74 -14.74 -7.19
CA LEU A 42 8.72 -15.73 -6.74
C LEU A 42 8.31 -16.44 -5.44
N GLY A 43 7.25 -15.98 -4.76
CA GLY A 43 6.79 -16.54 -3.49
C GLY A 43 7.83 -16.41 -2.37
N GLN A 44 8.54 -15.29 -2.32
CA GLN A 44 9.65 -15.06 -1.39
C GLN A 44 9.19 -14.78 0.05
N GLY A 45 7.93 -14.32 0.22
CA GLY A 45 7.38 -14.05 1.56
C GLY A 45 8.02 -12.88 2.28
N LEU A 46 8.61 -11.93 1.53
CA LEU A 46 9.26 -10.75 2.10
C LEU A 46 8.22 -9.77 2.66
N THR A 47 8.64 -8.99 3.66
CA THR A 47 7.87 -7.85 4.18
C THR A 47 8.50 -6.57 3.66
N PHE A 48 7.71 -5.77 2.95
CA PHE A 48 8.07 -4.45 2.46
C PHE A 48 7.39 -3.36 3.28
N VAL A 49 8.03 -2.20 3.38
CA VAL A 49 7.50 -1.04 4.11
C VAL A 49 7.57 0.20 3.23
N LEU A 50 6.41 0.84 3.01
CA LEU A 50 6.30 2.14 2.36
C LEU A 50 6.05 3.21 3.43
N ASN A 51 7.07 4.01 3.72
CA ASN A 51 6.94 5.20 4.56
C ASN A 51 6.91 6.43 3.64
N PHE A 52 5.71 6.78 3.21
CA PHE A 52 5.45 7.80 2.21
C PHE A 52 4.71 8.97 2.86
N PRO A 53 4.98 10.22 2.46
CA PRO A 53 4.27 11.36 3.00
C PRO A 53 2.81 11.37 2.55
N ARG A 54 1.97 12.12 3.26
CA ARG A 54 0.56 12.31 2.88
C ARG A 54 0.47 12.93 1.49
N GLN A 55 -0.60 12.59 0.77
CA GLN A 55 -0.88 13.07 -0.60
C GLN A 55 0.19 12.69 -1.65
N SER A 56 1.04 11.70 -1.36
CA SER A 56 2.04 11.17 -2.31
C SER A 56 1.49 10.17 -3.33
N GLY A 57 0.19 9.86 -3.31
CA GLY A 57 -0.39 8.82 -4.15
C GLY A 57 -0.07 7.38 -3.70
N LYS A 58 0.37 7.15 -2.46
CA LYS A 58 0.57 5.81 -1.86
C LYS A 58 -0.66 4.91 -2.08
N ASP A 59 -1.82 5.43 -1.74
CA ASP A 59 -3.10 4.73 -1.84
C ASP A 59 -3.51 4.42 -3.29
N GLU A 60 -3.18 5.30 -4.23
CA GLU A 60 -3.42 5.10 -5.66
C GLU A 60 -2.55 3.97 -6.20
N LEU A 61 -1.28 3.94 -5.77
CA LEU A 61 -0.38 2.84 -6.03
C LEU A 61 -0.93 1.51 -5.51
N LEU A 62 -1.47 1.47 -4.28
CA LEU A 62 -2.07 0.25 -3.70
C LEU A 62 -3.24 -0.27 -4.55
N ALA A 63 -4.17 0.61 -4.93
CA ALA A 63 -5.32 0.24 -5.75
C ALA A 63 -4.89 -0.33 -7.12
N HIS A 64 -3.90 0.28 -7.78
CA HIS A 64 -3.36 -0.24 -9.03
C HIS A 64 -2.63 -1.57 -8.86
N LEU A 65 -1.83 -1.71 -7.80
CA LEU A 65 -1.10 -2.94 -7.48
C LEU A 65 -2.06 -4.11 -7.25
N GLN A 66 -3.14 -3.87 -6.50
CA GLN A 66 -4.20 -4.84 -6.26
C GLN A 66 -4.91 -5.21 -7.58
N ALA A 67 -5.36 -4.22 -8.36
CA ALA A 67 -6.02 -4.45 -9.64
C ALA A 67 -5.16 -5.29 -10.61
N TYR A 68 -3.86 -4.98 -10.68
CA TYR A 68 -2.90 -5.71 -11.50
C TYR A 68 -2.75 -7.15 -11.02
N LEU A 69 -2.47 -7.38 -9.73
CA LEU A 69 -2.32 -8.72 -9.17
C LEU A 69 -3.58 -9.57 -9.33
N MET A 70 -4.75 -8.97 -9.13
CA MET A 70 -6.04 -9.61 -9.35
C MET A 70 -6.20 -10.03 -10.80
N ARG A 71 -5.88 -9.14 -11.75
CA ARG A 71 -5.97 -9.44 -13.17
C ARG A 71 -4.99 -10.53 -13.60
N MET A 72 -3.78 -10.54 -13.06
CA MET A 72 -2.72 -11.50 -13.41
C MET A 72 -2.89 -12.87 -12.73
N SER A 73 -3.72 -12.95 -11.69
CA SER A 73 -3.95 -14.17 -10.89
C SER A 73 -5.40 -14.68 -10.97
N ASN A 74 -6.21 -14.15 -11.87
CA ASN A 74 -7.66 -14.40 -11.94
C ASN A 74 -8.03 -15.86 -12.27
N ASP A 75 -7.10 -16.64 -12.81
CA ASP A 75 -7.28 -18.06 -13.14
C ASP A 75 -7.14 -19.00 -11.92
N LYS A 76 -6.61 -18.49 -10.80
CA LYS A 76 -6.30 -19.23 -9.57
C LYS A 76 -7.09 -18.68 -8.39
N ASP A 77 -7.44 -19.55 -7.45
CA ASP A 77 -8.03 -19.13 -6.18
C ASP A 77 -6.94 -18.45 -5.33
N ARG A 78 -6.89 -17.12 -5.41
CA ARG A 78 -5.90 -16.26 -4.79
C ARG A 78 -6.58 -15.12 -4.06
N THR A 79 -6.00 -14.74 -2.95
CA THR A 79 -6.59 -13.75 -2.04
C THR A 79 -5.55 -12.72 -1.63
N ILE A 80 -5.92 -11.46 -1.81
CA ILE A 80 -5.28 -10.30 -1.23
C ILE A 80 -6.11 -9.89 -0.02
N LEU A 81 -5.43 -9.60 1.09
CA LEU A 81 -6.06 -9.03 2.28
C LEU A 81 -5.49 -7.64 2.49
N GLU A 82 -6.34 -6.64 2.68
CA GLU A 82 -5.93 -5.30 3.11
C GLU A 82 -6.59 -4.93 4.42
N VAL A 83 -5.78 -4.51 5.39
CA VAL A 83 -6.24 -3.98 6.67
C VAL A 83 -6.04 -2.48 6.66
N ASN A 84 -7.08 -1.74 6.99
CA ASN A 84 -7.08 -0.29 7.13
C ASN A 84 -7.31 0.10 8.59
N SER A 85 -6.84 1.27 8.99
CA SER A 85 -6.88 1.71 10.39
C SER A 85 -8.30 1.83 10.98
N ASN A 86 -9.29 2.18 10.16
CA ASN A 86 -10.68 2.32 10.58
C ASN A 86 -11.68 2.04 9.43
N LEU A 87 -12.97 1.98 9.76
CA LEU A 87 -14.06 1.73 8.81
C LEU A 87 -14.13 2.75 7.66
N GLU A 88 -13.77 4.01 7.90
CA GLU A 88 -13.80 5.04 6.86
C GLU A 88 -12.66 4.83 5.85
N ASN A 89 -11.43 4.66 6.32
CA ASN A 89 -10.27 4.38 5.45
C ASN A 89 -10.45 3.08 4.66
N HIS A 90 -11.03 2.06 5.29
CA HIS A 90 -11.45 0.82 4.64
C HIS A 90 -12.40 1.07 3.46
N ARG A 91 -13.45 1.88 3.66
CA ARG A 91 -14.43 2.18 2.60
C ARG A 91 -13.81 2.94 1.44
N ILE A 92 -12.92 3.88 1.76
CA ILE A 92 -12.18 4.66 0.76
C ILE A 92 -11.28 3.74 -0.07
N ALA A 93 -10.52 2.84 0.56
CA ALA A 93 -9.66 1.90 -0.14
C ALA A 93 -10.45 0.96 -1.07
N LEU A 94 -11.57 0.42 -0.57
CA LEU A 94 -12.48 -0.43 -1.35
C LEU A 94 -13.06 0.31 -2.56
N TRP A 95 -13.59 1.52 -2.35
CA TRP A 95 -14.12 2.36 -3.43
C TRP A 95 -13.03 2.69 -4.47
N ARG A 96 -11.81 3.02 -4.02
CA ARG A 96 -10.69 3.33 -4.91
C ARG A 96 -10.34 2.14 -5.81
N LEU A 97 -10.28 0.93 -5.25
CA LEU A 97 -10.07 -0.27 -6.05
C LEU A 97 -11.20 -0.47 -7.08
N GLU A 98 -12.47 -0.28 -6.69
CA GLU A 98 -13.61 -0.39 -7.60
C GLU A 98 -13.51 0.61 -8.76
N GLU A 99 -13.13 1.86 -8.49
CA GLU A 99 -12.92 2.86 -9.52
C GLU A 99 -11.79 2.48 -10.48
N ARG A 100 -10.65 2.01 -9.95
CA ARG A 100 -9.53 1.57 -10.81
C ARG A 100 -9.94 0.37 -11.65
N LEU A 101 -10.67 -0.57 -11.09
CA LEU A 101 -11.16 -1.73 -11.85
C LEU A 101 -12.18 -1.35 -12.93
N SER A 102 -13.04 -0.38 -12.64
CA SER A 102 -14.09 0.11 -13.55
C SER A 102 -13.56 0.97 -14.69
N SER A 103 -12.53 1.77 -14.42
CA SER A 103 -11.88 2.61 -15.42
C SER A 103 -10.91 1.83 -16.29
N ASN A 104 -10.31 0.77 -15.76
CA ASN A 104 -9.28 0.03 -16.47
C ASN A 104 -9.84 -0.88 -17.58
N VAL A 105 -9.39 -0.68 -18.83
CA VAL A 105 -9.88 -1.43 -19.99
C VAL A 105 -9.67 -2.94 -19.89
N PHE A 106 -8.68 -3.38 -19.11
CA PHE A 106 -8.38 -4.80 -18.89
C PHE A 106 -9.26 -5.46 -17.83
N THR A 107 -9.96 -4.70 -16.98
CA THR A 107 -10.72 -5.27 -15.85
C THR A 107 -12.20 -4.87 -15.81
N ARG A 108 -12.58 -3.75 -16.45
CA ARG A 108 -13.91 -3.10 -16.32
C ARG A 108 -15.14 -3.97 -16.55
N SER A 109 -15.01 -5.09 -17.27
CA SER A 109 -16.12 -6.00 -17.59
C SER A 109 -16.05 -7.35 -16.85
N ARG A 110 -15.16 -7.50 -15.87
CA ARG A 110 -14.84 -8.80 -15.25
C ARG A 110 -14.84 -8.81 -13.72
N TRP A 111 -15.11 -7.68 -13.10
CA TRP A 111 -15.07 -7.57 -11.65
C TRP A 111 -16.47 -7.56 -11.04
N ALA A 112 -16.57 -8.03 -9.80
CA ALA A 112 -17.78 -7.97 -9.00
C ALA A 112 -17.43 -7.70 -7.53
N ARG A 113 -18.39 -7.16 -6.78
CA ARG A 113 -18.28 -6.91 -5.35
C ARG A 113 -19.26 -7.79 -4.57
N LEU A 114 -18.81 -8.33 -3.44
CA LEU A 114 -19.62 -8.96 -2.43
C LEU A 114 -19.19 -8.46 -1.04
N GLY A 115 -20.00 -7.57 -0.44
CA GLY A 115 -19.66 -6.94 0.84
C GLY A 115 -18.33 -6.18 0.76
N ASP A 116 -17.38 -6.53 1.60
CA ASP A 116 -16.02 -5.95 1.64
C ASP A 116 -15.00 -6.72 0.78
N THR A 117 -15.48 -7.56 -0.15
CA THR A 117 -14.63 -8.32 -1.06
C THR A 117 -14.90 -7.93 -2.50
N VAL A 118 -13.85 -7.64 -3.25
CA VAL A 118 -13.86 -7.44 -4.70
C VAL A 118 -13.22 -8.64 -5.37
N ALA A 119 -13.77 -9.11 -6.48
CA ALA A 119 -13.29 -10.27 -7.21
C ALA A 119 -13.10 -9.99 -8.70
N ILE A 120 -12.06 -10.57 -9.30
CA ILE A 120 -11.97 -10.83 -10.74
C ILE A 120 -11.82 -12.33 -10.91
N ASP A 121 -12.83 -12.97 -11.49
CA ASP A 121 -12.93 -14.43 -11.60
C ASP A 121 -12.62 -15.12 -10.25
N LYS A 122 -11.46 -15.80 -10.11
CA LYS A 122 -11.09 -16.52 -8.89
C LYS A 122 -10.16 -15.74 -7.94
N CYS A 123 -9.65 -14.58 -8.36
CA CYS A 123 -8.81 -13.76 -7.49
C CYS A 123 -9.67 -12.74 -6.74
N ARG A 124 -9.45 -12.64 -5.43
CA ARG A 124 -10.24 -11.80 -4.52
C ARG A 124 -9.34 -10.85 -3.73
N THR A 125 -9.86 -9.67 -3.45
CA THR A 125 -9.28 -8.72 -2.49
C THR A 125 -10.33 -8.44 -1.44
N THR A 126 -10.01 -8.72 -0.17
CA THR A 126 -10.88 -8.43 0.96
C THR A 126 -10.28 -7.32 1.80
N PHE A 127 -11.11 -6.35 2.17
CA PHE A 127 -10.73 -5.25 3.04
C PHE A 127 -11.22 -5.54 4.46
N LEU A 128 -10.47 -5.13 5.49
CA LEU A 128 -10.86 -5.20 6.89
C LEU A 128 -10.52 -3.89 7.62
N PRO A 129 -11.43 -3.35 8.45
CA PRO A 129 -11.13 -2.22 9.31
C PRO A 129 -10.61 -2.69 10.66
N ALA A 130 -9.51 -2.10 11.16
CA ALA A 130 -8.89 -2.52 12.42
C ALA A 130 -9.77 -2.23 13.65
N ASP A 131 -10.61 -1.21 13.61
CA ASP A 131 -11.54 -0.82 14.66
C ASP A 131 -12.88 -1.60 14.65
N GLY A 132 -13.07 -2.49 13.67
CA GLY A 132 -14.37 -3.11 13.40
C GLY A 132 -14.33 -4.60 13.08
N VAL A 133 -13.19 -5.30 13.25
CA VAL A 133 -13.10 -6.74 13.00
C VAL A 133 -14.00 -7.48 14.00
N PRO A 134 -15.12 -8.12 13.56
CA PRO A 134 -15.94 -8.92 14.44
C PRO A 134 -15.18 -10.18 14.85
N ASP A 135 -15.30 -10.60 16.11
CA ASP A 135 -14.66 -11.77 16.70
C ASP A 135 -14.42 -12.93 15.71
N GLY A 136 -13.15 -13.16 15.37
CA GLY A 136 -12.65 -14.50 15.01
C GLY A 136 -12.80 -14.97 13.56
N LYS A 137 -13.01 -14.10 12.57
CA LYS A 137 -12.92 -14.49 11.13
C LYS A 137 -12.10 -13.51 10.30
N VAL A 138 -10.78 -13.60 10.43
CA VAL A 138 -9.87 -12.94 9.48
C VAL A 138 -9.96 -13.64 8.12
N ALA A 139 -10.17 -12.85 7.06
CA ALA A 139 -10.16 -13.37 5.70
C ALA A 139 -8.77 -13.94 5.35
N PRO A 140 -8.70 -15.07 4.63
CA PRO A 140 -7.42 -15.69 4.30
C PRO A 140 -6.62 -14.83 3.31
N ALA A 141 -5.31 -14.69 3.52
CA ALA A 141 -4.39 -14.08 2.56
C ALA A 141 -3.48 -15.16 1.93
N SER A 142 -3.36 -15.16 0.60
CA SER A 142 -2.58 -16.17 -0.14
C SER A 142 -1.73 -15.61 -1.29
N LEU A 143 -1.92 -14.34 -1.64
CA LEU A 143 -1.17 -13.63 -2.67
C LEU A 143 -0.38 -12.45 -2.09
N LEU A 144 -1.06 -11.54 -1.40
CA LEU A 144 -0.47 -10.35 -0.79
C LEU A 144 -1.26 -9.98 0.48
N PHE A 145 -0.55 -9.54 1.52
CA PHE A 145 -1.16 -8.96 2.72
C PHE A 145 -0.71 -7.51 2.86
N ILE A 146 -1.66 -6.58 2.87
CA ILE A 146 -1.45 -5.14 2.93
C ILE A 146 -1.93 -4.64 4.29
N VAL A 147 -1.12 -3.81 4.94
CA VAL A 147 -1.47 -3.08 6.15
C VAL A 147 -1.35 -1.60 5.83
N ASN A 148 -2.47 -0.94 5.58
CA ASN A 148 -2.49 0.49 5.25
C ASN A 148 -2.75 1.34 6.49
N ASP A 149 -2.18 2.54 6.46
CA ASP A 149 -2.15 3.48 7.58
C ASP A 149 -1.67 2.83 8.89
N ALA A 150 -0.59 2.05 8.78
CA ALA A 150 -0.05 1.27 9.88
C ALA A 150 0.36 2.11 11.09
N GLN A 151 0.59 3.42 10.94
CA GLN A 151 0.85 4.29 12.08
C GLN A 151 -0.35 4.39 13.04
N ASP A 152 -1.56 4.19 12.53
CA ASP A 152 -2.82 4.32 13.29
C ASP A 152 -3.36 2.94 13.75
N ILE A 153 -2.58 1.86 13.61
CA ILE A 153 -2.95 0.51 14.03
C ILE A 153 -2.15 0.12 15.27
N TRP A 154 -2.85 -0.35 16.31
CA TRP A 154 -2.20 -0.76 17.55
C TRP A 154 -1.41 -2.07 17.37
N PRO A 155 -0.08 -2.10 17.67
CA PRO A 155 0.74 -3.28 17.43
C PRO A 155 0.26 -4.55 18.13
N ALA A 156 -0.21 -4.44 19.38
CA ALA A 156 -0.64 -5.61 20.15
C ALA A 156 -1.91 -6.25 19.58
N TRP A 157 -2.86 -5.44 19.12
CA TRP A 157 -4.03 -5.93 18.41
C TRP A 157 -3.64 -6.61 17.10
N PHE A 158 -2.74 -5.98 16.33
CA PHE A 158 -2.27 -6.54 15.06
C PHE A 158 -1.62 -7.91 15.24
N ASP A 159 -0.73 -8.06 16.22
CA ASP A 159 -0.04 -9.32 16.49
C ASP A 159 -1.01 -10.44 16.90
N MET A 160 -2.01 -10.09 17.72
CA MET A 160 -3.04 -11.04 18.16
C MET A 160 -3.88 -11.53 16.96
N GLU A 161 -4.43 -10.59 16.18
CA GLU A 161 -5.38 -10.88 15.10
C GLU A 161 -4.71 -11.63 13.93
N PHE A 162 -3.50 -11.23 13.55
CA PHE A 162 -2.80 -11.76 12.38
C PHE A 162 -1.71 -12.79 12.69
N SER A 163 -1.60 -13.26 13.93
CA SER A 163 -0.65 -14.31 14.36
C SER A 163 -0.68 -15.56 13.45
N HIS A 164 -1.85 -15.95 12.98
CA HIS A 164 -2.05 -17.09 12.08
C HIS A 164 -1.33 -16.95 10.72
N LEU A 165 -1.02 -15.72 10.28
CA LEU A 165 -0.25 -15.48 9.05
C LEU A 165 1.22 -15.92 9.17
N ALA A 166 1.72 -16.19 10.38
CA ALA A 166 3.04 -16.82 10.57
C ALA A 166 3.12 -18.20 9.91
N ALA A 167 2.00 -18.91 9.77
CA ALA A 167 1.93 -20.21 9.08
C ALA A 167 2.03 -20.08 7.54
N ARG A 168 2.17 -18.86 6.99
CA ARG A 168 2.27 -18.56 5.56
C ARG A 168 3.61 -17.93 5.21
N PRO A 169 4.74 -18.67 5.28
CA PRO A 169 6.07 -18.10 5.07
C PRO A 169 6.34 -17.57 3.66
N LYS A 170 5.50 -17.90 2.67
CA LYS A 170 5.60 -17.41 1.28
C LYS A 170 4.69 -16.22 0.98
N LEU A 171 3.93 -15.73 1.96
CA LEU A 171 3.02 -14.60 1.81
C LEU A 171 3.82 -13.30 1.87
N THR A 172 3.91 -12.59 0.75
CA THR A 172 4.48 -11.23 0.73
C THR A 172 3.60 -10.30 1.55
N ARG A 173 4.22 -9.41 2.32
CA ARG A 173 3.55 -8.41 3.14
C ARG A 173 3.97 -7.01 2.70
N LEU A 174 3.03 -6.07 2.73
CA LEU A 174 3.26 -4.67 2.39
C LEU A 174 2.64 -3.78 3.48
N VAL A 175 3.50 -3.11 4.25
CA VAL A 175 3.09 -2.23 5.34
C VAL A 175 3.27 -0.78 4.89
N CYS A 176 2.21 0.01 4.98
CA CYS A 176 2.12 1.31 4.35
C CYS A 176 1.68 2.35 5.37
N GLY A 177 2.30 3.53 5.35
CA GLY A 177 1.95 4.61 6.26
C GLY A 177 2.78 5.87 6.05
N SER A 178 2.51 6.85 6.89
CA SER A 178 3.36 8.03 7.06
C SER A 178 3.92 8.01 8.48
N SER A 179 5.15 8.47 8.67
CA SER A 179 5.76 8.56 10.00
C SER A 179 4.84 9.25 10.99
N TRP A 180 4.93 8.82 12.25
CA TRP A 180 4.19 9.39 13.37
C TRP A 180 5.11 9.39 14.60
N ASP A 181 4.95 8.40 15.49
CA ASP A 181 5.83 8.16 16.63
C ASP A 181 6.55 6.80 16.53
N GLU A 182 7.61 6.64 17.32
CA GLU A 182 8.49 5.46 17.35
C GLU A 182 7.82 4.16 17.88
N GLN A 183 6.69 4.28 18.57
CA GLN A 183 5.93 3.18 19.18
C GLN A 183 4.86 2.62 18.23
N SER A 184 4.57 3.35 17.14
CA SER A 184 3.62 2.93 16.12
C SER A 184 3.98 1.59 15.46
N LEU A 185 2.97 0.88 14.93
CA LEU A 185 3.19 -0.35 14.17
C LEU A 185 4.08 -0.07 12.95
N LEU A 186 3.88 1.05 12.24
CA LEU A 186 4.74 1.45 11.13
C LEU A 186 6.21 1.53 11.54
N SER A 187 6.54 2.22 12.64
CA SER A 187 7.91 2.36 13.12
C SER A 187 8.54 1.03 13.52
N ARG A 188 7.76 0.12 14.12
CA ARG A 188 8.20 -1.26 14.37
C ARG A 188 8.59 -1.98 13.08
N GLU A 189 7.73 -1.92 12.07
CA GLU A 189 7.97 -2.60 10.80
C GLU A 189 9.12 -1.95 10.01
N ILE A 190 9.33 -0.63 10.10
CA ILE A 190 10.52 0.05 9.56
C ILE A 190 11.80 -0.55 10.16
N ARG A 191 11.85 -0.73 11.49
CA ARG A 191 13.02 -1.34 12.17
C ARG A 191 13.20 -2.80 11.73
N HIS A 192 12.13 -3.55 11.53
CA HIS A 192 12.19 -4.93 11.05
C HIS A 192 12.74 -5.00 9.62
N ALA A 193 12.19 -4.21 8.70
CA ALA A 193 12.62 -4.14 7.32
C ALA A 193 14.11 -3.81 7.21
N ARG A 194 14.60 -2.79 7.94
CA ARG A 194 16.02 -2.43 7.99
C ARG A 194 16.92 -3.57 8.46
N ARG A 195 16.53 -4.23 9.56
CA ARG A 195 17.32 -5.37 10.08
C ARG A 195 17.39 -6.52 9.08
N ASP A 196 16.37 -6.74 8.27
CA ASP A 196 16.38 -7.80 7.27
C ASP A 196 17.10 -7.37 5.98
N GLU A 197 16.98 -6.09 5.58
CA GLU A 197 17.82 -5.48 4.55
C GLU A 197 19.31 -5.60 4.89
N ASP A 198 19.71 -5.28 6.11
CA ASP A 198 21.11 -5.34 6.55
C ASP A 198 21.68 -6.77 6.50
N LYS A 199 20.81 -7.80 6.65
CA LYS A 199 21.23 -9.20 6.63
C LYS A 199 21.48 -9.76 5.24
N ASP A 200 20.69 -9.37 4.24
CA ASP A 200 20.72 -9.99 2.91
C ASP A 200 20.84 -9.02 1.73
N GLY A 201 20.86 -7.70 1.99
CA GLY A 201 21.02 -6.65 1.00
C GLY A 201 19.81 -6.41 0.09
N ILE A 202 18.68 -7.08 0.32
CA ILE A 202 17.46 -6.88 -0.48
C ILE A 202 16.69 -5.68 0.08
N GLN A 203 16.51 -4.63 -0.73
CA GLN A 203 15.72 -3.46 -0.32
C GLN A 203 14.27 -3.84 0.00
N ARG A 204 13.82 -3.48 1.20
CA ARG A 204 12.48 -3.70 1.79
C ARG A 204 11.83 -2.40 2.27
N LEU A 205 12.62 -1.42 2.70
CA LEU A 205 12.16 -0.11 3.16
C LEU A 205 12.25 0.90 2.01
N PHE A 206 11.10 1.41 1.62
CA PHE A 206 10.97 2.53 0.71
C PHE A 206 10.47 3.72 1.52
N ARG A 207 11.41 4.58 1.93
CA ARG A 207 11.12 5.82 2.64
C ARG A 207 11.45 6.98 1.73
N ILE A 208 10.45 7.81 1.47
CA ILE A 208 10.59 9.03 0.68
C ILE A 208 10.08 10.22 1.48
N THR A 209 10.44 11.42 1.06
CA THR A 209 9.97 12.67 1.67
C THR A 209 9.17 13.48 0.67
N ALA A 210 8.55 14.56 1.15
CA ALA A 210 7.87 15.53 0.31
C ALA A 210 8.78 16.14 -0.76
N LEU A 211 10.10 16.23 -0.50
CA LEU A 211 11.06 16.70 -1.49
C LEU A 211 11.22 15.71 -2.64
N ASP A 212 11.16 14.41 -2.36
CA ASP A 212 11.27 13.37 -3.40
C ASP A 212 10.03 13.35 -4.28
N VAL A 213 8.84 13.47 -3.67
CA VAL A 213 7.59 13.63 -4.42
C VAL A 213 7.60 14.91 -5.25
N GLY A 214 8.08 16.02 -4.68
CA GLY A 214 8.16 17.31 -5.35
C GLY A 214 9.09 17.34 -6.58
N LYS A 215 10.10 16.45 -6.66
CA LYS A 215 10.96 16.31 -7.85
C LYS A 215 10.19 15.83 -9.07
N GLU A 216 9.16 15.01 -8.86
CA GLU A 216 8.37 14.42 -9.94
C GLU A 216 6.99 15.10 -10.12
N ASN A 217 6.50 15.79 -9.08
CA ASN A 217 5.20 16.47 -9.09
C ASN A 217 5.31 17.93 -8.61
N GLN A 218 5.34 18.87 -9.56
CA GLN A 218 5.46 20.30 -9.25
C GLN A 218 4.26 20.85 -8.45
N ASN A 219 3.04 20.33 -8.66
CA ASN A 219 1.87 20.77 -7.90
C ASN A 219 2.01 20.37 -6.42
N TYR A 220 2.55 19.18 -6.16
CA TYR A 220 2.86 18.74 -4.81
C TYR A 220 3.95 19.60 -4.18
N ALA A 221 5.01 19.92 -4.92
CA ALA A 221 6.07 20.82 -4.43
C ALA A 221 5.51 22.18 -3.97
N ASN A 222 4.67 22.82 -4.79
CA ASN A 222 4.04 24.08 -4.44
C ASN A 222 3.15 23.98 -3.19
N PHE A 223 2.38 22.89 -3.06
CA PHE A 223 1.57 22.62 -1.87
C PHE A 223 2.43 22.50 -0.60
N ILE A 224 3.58 21.84 -0.70
CA ILE A 224 4.50 21.68 0.44
C ILE A 224 5.14 23.02 0.83
N ASP A 225 5.49 23.85 -0.15
CA ASP A 225 6.01 25.19 0.12
C ASP A 225 4.98 26.03 0.91
N ASP A 226 3.70 25.98 0.51
CA ASP A 226 2.61 26.65 1.23
C ASP A 226 2.42 26.12 2.67
N VAL A 227 2.50 24.79 2.84
CA VAL A 227 2.42 24.14 4.16
C VAL A 227 3.58 24.59 5.05
N VAL A 228 4.81 24.58 4.52
CA VAL A 228 6.01 25.00 5.26
C VAL A 228 5.96 26.49 5.59
N GLN A 229 5.49 27.34 4.68
CA GLN A 229 5.32 28.77 4.92
C GLN A 229 4.29 29.04 6.02
N ARG A 230 3.20 28.25 6.07
CA ARG A 230 2.11 28.45 7.04
C ARG A 230 2.42 27.91 8.42
N TYR A 231 2.98 26.72 8.51
CA TYR A 231 3.13 25.98 9.77
C TYR A 231 4.57 25.89 10.27
N GLY A 232 5.55 26.13 9.38
CA GLY A 232 6.97 25.96 9.66
C GLY A 232 7.46 24.52 9.48
N ARG A 233 8.67 24.35 8.95
CA ARG A 233 9.30 23.03 8.73
C ARG A 233 9.53 22.22 10.02
N GLU A 234 9.69 22.93 11.13
CA GLU A 234 9.94 22.32 12.44
C GLU A 234 8.67 21.90 13.17
N ASN A 235 7.49 22.22 12.64
CA ASN A 235 6.22 21.78 13.20
C ASN A 235 6.16 20.25 13.26
N PRO A 236 5.81 19.64 14.41
CA PRO A 236 5.75 18.19 14.57
C PRO A 236 4.91 17.47 13.50
N LEU A 237 3.75 18.03 13.12
CA LEU A 237 2.89 17.45 12.10
C LEU A 237 3.49 17.57 10.71
N VAL A 238 4.27 18.63 10.43
CA VAL A 238 4.96 18.79 9.15
C VAL A 238 6.08 17.75 9.04
N LYS A 239 6.88 17.59 10.10
CA LYS A 239 7.95 16.59 10.19
C LYS A 239 7.44 15.17 9.90
N THR A 240 6.39 14.77 10.60
CA THR A 240 5.81 13.42 10.50
C THR A 240 5.10 13.19 9.17
N GLN A 241 4.17 14.07 8.79
CA GLN A 241 3.29 13.83 7.64
C GLN A 241 3.96 14.03 6.28
N TYR A 242 4.99 14.87 6.19
CA TYR A 242 5.58 15.27 4.90
C TYR A 242 7.06 14.95 4.78
N PHE A 243 7.82 14.93 5.87
CA PHE A 243 9.26 14.66 5.82
C PHE A 243 9.64 13.29 6.35
N SER A 244 8.63 12.46 6.66
CA SER A 244 8.79 11.08 7.11
C SER A 244 9.68 10.98 8.36
N GLU A 245 9.68 11.99 9.21
CA GLU A 245 10.44 12.07 10.46
C GLU A 245 9.61 11.55 11.62
N GLU A 246 10.16 10.68 12.45
CA GLU A 246 9.51 10.27 13.70
C GLU A 246 9.69 11.38 14.75
N VAL A 247 8.63 11.66 15.50
CA VAL A 247 8.63 12.63 16.60
C VAL A 247 8.13 11.92 17.86
N ASP A 248 8.60 12.36 19.03
CA ASP A 248 8.14 11.85 20.32
C ASP A 248 6.61 11.94 20.43
N ALA A 249 5.98 10.87 20.91
CA ALA A 249 4.53 10.78 21.09
C ALA A 249 3.98 11.87 22.02
N GLU A 250 4.73 12.32 23.03
CA GLU A 250 4.32 13.41 23.91
C GLU A 250 4.27 14.76 23.18
N ILE A 251 5.17 14.98 22.23
CA ILE A 251 5.18 16.20 21.41
C ILE A 251 3.98 16.19 20.45
N LEU A 252 3.64 15.05 19.86
CA LEU A 252 2.53 14.92 18.92
C LEU A 252 1.15 15.10 19.57
N LYS A 253 0.96 14.65 20.81
CA LYS A 253 -0.31 14.86 21.55
C LYS A 253 -0.63 16.33 21.83
N ASN A 254 0.39 17.18 21.79
CA ASN A 254 0.30 18.61 22.12
C ASN A 254 0.38 19.52 20.88
N ALA A 255 0.49 18.95 19.68
CA ALA A 255 0.62 19.65 18.39
C ALA A 255 -0.73 19.74 17.65
#